data_AF-A0A821FP10-F1
#
_entry.id   AF-A0A821FP10-F1
#
_cell.length_a   1.000
_cell.length_b   1.000
_cell.length_c   1.000
_cell.angle_alpha   90.00
_cell.angle_beta   90.00
_cell.angle_gamma   90.00
#
_symmetry.space_group_name_H-M   'P 1'
#
loop_
_entity.id
_entity.type
_entity.pdbx_description
1 polymer ?
#
loop_
_entity_poly.entity_id
_entity_poly.type
_entity_poly.pdbx_seq_one_letter_code
_entity_poly.pdbx_strand_id
1 'polypeptide(L)'
;MAYASLLPFDDFTNREWHEYISNIEDTITFCQLLGLIAVTPRSPCGKDHHNWYLSATKRYQDNDNWRCRTYRSNRSIRDEIFFLQSKVTRQQILDLMFYWSQSLDSHEYLYGHCRFTSESTIVNWKSITPEIYILSFLRFSCTIARPDHVVEIDESDWTKR
;
A
#
# COMPACT_ATOMS: atom_id res chain seq x y z
N MET A 1 -22.95 3.11 0.36
CA MET A 1 -22.35 2.28 1.42
C MET A 1 -21.22 3.11 2.00
N ALA A 2 -21.26 3.44 3.28
CA ALA A 2 -20.14 4.10 3.95
C ALA A 2 -19.17 3.00 4.38
N TYR A 3 -17.97 2.98 3.80
CA TYR A 3 -16.88 2.18 4.35
C TYR A 3 -16.52 2.82 5.69
N ALA A 4 -16.56 2.05 6.78
CA ALA A 4 -15.98 2.50 8.05
C ALA A 4 -14.51 2.90 7.81
N SER A 5 -13.93 3.77 8.64
CA SER A 5 -12.49 4.10 8.60
C SER A 5 -11.68 2.80 8.77
N LEU A 6 -11.19 2.24 7.66
CA LEU A 6 -10.49 0.96 7.54
C LEU A 6 -8.98 1.15 7.40
N LEU A 7 -8.55 2.30 6.92
CA LEU A 7 -7.15 2.71 6.88
C LEU A 7 -6.93 3.90 7.82
N PRO A 8 -5.72 4.01 8.42
CA PRO A 8 -5.41 5.08 9.39
C PRO A 8 -5.50 6.50 8.82
N PHE A 9 -5.70 6.64 7.50
CA PHE A 9 -5.84 7.91 6.80
C PHE A 9 -7.25 8.17 6.23
N ASP A 10 -8.23 7.31 6.51
CA ASP A 10 -9.59 7.52 6.00
C ASP A 10 -10.23 8.80 6.55
N ASP A 11 -9.73 9.29 7.68
CA ASP A 11 -10.14 10.56 8.28
C ASP A 11 -9.21 11.72 7.92
N PHE A 12 -8.17 11.49 7.10
CA PHE A 12 -7.25 12.56 6.70
C PHE A 12 -7.92 13.50 5.70
N THR A 13 -7.75 14.80 5.91
CA THR A 13 -7.92 15.78 4.86
C THR A 13 -6.86 15.58 3.78
N ASN A 14 -7.12 16.08 2.57
CA ASN A 14 -6.15 16.03 1.46
C ASN A 14 -4.79 16.66 1.86
N ARG A 15 -4.82 17.71 2.69
CA ARG A 15 -3.61 18.33 3.22
C ARG A 15 -2.83 17.39 4.15
N GLU A 16 -3.49 16.80 5.14
CA GLU A 16 -2.86 15.86 6.09
C GLU A 16 -2.30 14.64 5.36
N TRP A 17 -3.00 14.15 4.34
CA TRP A 17 -2.53 13.11 3.46
C TRP A 17 -1.22 13.47 2.77
N HIS A 18 -1.16 14.63 2.10
CA HIS A 18 0.06 15.06 1.43
C HIS A 18 1.22 15.36 2.37
N GLU A 19 0.94 15.82 3.60
CA GLU A 19 1.94 15.96 4.65
C GLU A 19 2.47 14.57 5.09
N TYR A 20 1.59 13.60 5.31
CA TYR A 20 1.95 12.23 5.70
C TYR A 20 2.84 11.53 4.67
N ILE A 21 2.44 11.50 3.39
CA ILE A 21 3.21 10.82 2.34
C ILE A 21 4.51 11.54 1.94
N SER A 22 4.70 12.77 2.43
CA SER A 22 5.97 13.49 2.24
C SER A 22 7.09 12.92 3.12
N ASN A 23 6.72 12.26 4.23
CA ASN A 23 7.67 11.54 5.06
C ASN A 23 7.95 10.15 4.46
N ILE A 24 9.14 9.96 3.92
CA ILE A 24 9.56 8.72 3.27
C ILE A 24 9.56 7.54 4.24
N GLU A 25 9.99 7.73 5.49
CA GLU A 25 10.09 6.64 6.47
C GLU A 25 8.70 6.14 6.87
N ASP A 26 7.77 7.07 7.15
CA ASP A 26 6.38 6.74 7.46
C ASP A 26 5.72 6.06 6.25
N THR A 27 5.97 6.57 5.05
CA THR A 27 5.41 6.02 3.81
C THR A 27 5.89 4.59 3.55
N ILE A 28 7.19 4.30 3.72
CA ILE A 28 7.72 2.95 3.53
C ILE A 28 7.15 2.02 4.60
N THR A 29 7.14 2.44 5.86
CA THR A 29 6.58 1.66 6.98
C THR A 29 5.12 1.32 6.71
N PHE A 30 4.35 2.29 6.23
CA PHE A 30 2.96 2.10 5.86
C PHE A 30 2.79 1.12 4.69
N CYS A 31 3.58 1.26 3.63
CA CYS A 31 3.58 0.31 2.52
C CYS A 31 3.97 -1.11 2.98
N GLN A 32 4.88 -1.24 3.96
CA GLN A 32 5.25 -2.53 4.55
C GLN A 32 4.11 -3.14 5.36
N LEU A 33 3.43 -2.31 6.15
CA LEU A 33 2.25 -2.67 6.94
C LEU A 33 1.14 -3.25 6.03
N LEU A 34 0.86 -2.57 4.92
CA LEU A 34 -0.08 -3.03 3.88
C LEU A 34 0.42 -4.25 3.08
N GLY A 35 1.72 -4.57 3.15
CA GLY A 35 2.33 -5.63 2.35
C GLY A 35 2.57 -5.28 0.88
N LEU A 36 2.52 -3.99 0.54
CA LEU A 36 2.89 -3.50 -0.78
C LEU A 36 4.41 -3.57 -0.97
N ILE A 37 5.18 -3.46 0.12
CA ILE A 37 6.64 -3.55 0.15
C ILE A 37 7.03 -4.58 1.21
N ALA A 38 8.07 -5.36 0.98
CA ALA A 38 8.56 -6.30 1.99
C ALA A 38 9.21 -5.55 3.17
N VAL A 39 9.08 -6.07 4.39
CA VAL A 39 9.80 -5.54 5.57
C VAL A 39 11.32 -5.74 5.40
N THR A 40 11.70 -6.86 4.81
CA THR A 40 13.06 -7.19 4.36
C THR A 40 12.95 -8.01 3.08
N PRO A 41 13.94 -7.97 2.18
CA PRO A 41 13.96 -8.83 1.00
C PRO A 41 13.85 -10.31 1.36
N ARG A 42 13.07 -11.08 0.58
CA ARG A 42 12.89 -12.53 0.79
C ARG A 42 14.19 -13.32 0.68
N SER A 43 15.09 -12.89 -0.19
CA SER A 43 16.38 -13.54 -0.39
C SER A 43 17.48 -12.85 0.41
N PRO A 44 18.27 -13.60 1.21
CA PRO A 44 19.41 -13.04 1.92
C PRO A 44 20.45 -12.41 0.98
N CYS A 45 21.27 -11.51 1.50
CA CYS A 45 22.39 -10.98 0.74
C CYS A 45 23.56 -11.97 0.74
N GLY A 46 23.86 -12.52 -0.44
CA GLY A 46 24.99 -13.44 -0.64
C GLY A 46 24.82 -14.78 0.07
N LYS A 47 25.91 -15.56 0.14
CA LYS A 47 25.90 -16.91 0.73
C LYS A 47 25.89 -16.91 2.25
N ASP A 48 26.38 -15.83 2.88
CA ASP A 48 26.51 -15.71 4.33
C ASP A 48 25.30 -15.03 5.00
N HIS A 49 24.18 -14.92 4.28
CA HIS A 49 22.92 -14.42 4.80
C HIS A 49 22.98 -13.02 5.45
N HIS A 50 23.76 -12.10 4.88
CA HIS A 50 23.88 -10.75 5.44
C HIS A 50 22.57 -9.95 5.30
N ASN A 51 22.37 -9.04 6.26
CA ASN A 51 21.21 -8.18 6.33
C ASN A 51 21.18 -7.15 5.19
N TRP A 52 19.97 -6.89 4.72
CA TRP A 52 19.64 -5.77 3.86
C TRP A 52 19.22 -4.58 4.71
N TYR A 53 19.55 -3.37 4.25
CA TYR A 53 19.14 -2.13 4.88
C TYR A 53 18.46 -1.24 3.84
N LEU A 54 17.43 -0.52 4.25
CA LEU A 54 16.85 0.53 3.42
C LEU A 54 17.87 1.65 3.21
N SER A 55 17.89 2.19 2.00
CA SER A 55 18.76 3.29 1.60
C SER A 55 18.08 4.10 0.51
N ALA A 56 18.28 5.41 0.51
CA ALA A 56 17.88 6.26 -0.59
C ALA A 56 18.86 6.10 -1.77
N THR A 57 18.35 6.10 -2.99
CA THR A 57 19.14 6.12 -4.23
C THR A 57 18.29 6.61 -5.41
N LYS A 58 18.85 7.47 -6.26
CA LYS A 58 18.16 7.96 -7.47
C LYS A 58 18.12 6.95 -8.63
N ARG A 59 18.71 5.76 -8.44
CA ARG A 59 18.84 4.74 -9.49
C ARG A 59 17.52 4.01 -9.78
N TYR A 60 16.67 3.87 -8.76
CA TYR A 60 15.41 3.12 -8.86
C TYR A 60 14.21 4.06 -8.80
N GLN A 61 13.08 3.58 -9.32
CA GLN A 61 11.79 4.23 -9.12
C GLN A 61 11.48 4.36 -7.62
N ASP A 62 10.85 5.46 -7.23
CA ASP A 62 10.60 5.87 -5.83
C ASP A 62 11.84 6.25 -5.00
N ASN A 63 13.02 6.27 -5.62
CA ASN A 63 14.29 6.70 -5.03
C ASN A 63 14.77 5.91 -3.80
N ASP A 64 14.32 4.66 -3.63
CA ASP A 64 14.62 3.82 -2.47
C ASP A 64 15.09 2.42 -2.89
N ASN A 65 16.01 1.84 -2.12
CA ASN A 65 16.54 0.51 -2.40
C ASN A 65 16.94 -0.27 -1.15
N TRP A 66 17.00 -1.59 -1.31
CA TRP A 66 17.68 -2.47 -0.40
C TRP A 66 19.17 -2.45 -0.70
N ARG A 67 20.00 -2.17 0.30
CA ARG A 67 21.44 -2.13 0.21
C ARG A 67 22.08 -3.12 1.18
N CYS A 68 23.02 -3.88 0.65
CA CYS A 68 23.87 -4.78 1.44
C CYS A 68 25.28 -4.20 1.51
N ARG A 69 25.76 -3.91 2.72
CA ARG A 69 27.08 -3.28 2.91
C ARG A 69 28.23 -4.25 2.65
N THR A 70 28.08 -5.53 3.00
CA THR A 70 29.12 -6.55 2.84
C THR A 70 29.45 -6.83 1.38
N TYR A 71 28.44 -7.23 0.59
CA TYR A 71 28.61 -7.57 -0.82
C TYR A 71 28.44 -6.37 -1.77
N ARG A 72 28.27 -5.15 -1.23
CA ARG A 72 28.04 -3.90 -1.98
C ARG A 72 26.92 -4.01 -3.03
N SER A 73 25.95 -4.89 -2.79
CA SER A 73 24.84 -5.18 -3.69
C SER A 73 23.65 -4.27 -3.39
N ASN A 74 22.85 -4.00 -4.43
CA ASN A 74 21.64 -3.19 -4.35
C ASN A 74 20.49 -3.93 -5.04
N ARG A 75 19.29 -3.81 -4.49
CA ARG A 75 18.04 -4.35 -5.06
C ARG A 75 16.94 -3.30 -4.95
N SER A 76 16.02 -3.24 -5.91
CA SER A 76 14.87 -2.34 -5.79
C SER A 76 13.97 -2.80 -4.64
N ILE A 77 13.39 -1.87 -3.90
CA ILE A 77 12.33 -2.23 -2.93
C ILE A 77 11.06 -2.73 -3.63
N ARG A 78 10.92 -2.45 -4.92
CA ARG A 78 9.81 -2.83 -5.79
C ARG A 78 9.97 -4.21 -6.42
N ASP A 79 11.14 -4.85 -6.28
CA ASP A 79 11.43 -6.15 -6.90
C ASP A 79 10.64 -7.30 -6.26
N GLU A 80 9.76 -7.02 -5.28
CA GLU A 80 8.99 -8.03 -4.58
C GLU A 80 7.47 -7.75 -4.68
N ILE A 81 6.76 -8.77 -5.18
CA ILE A 81 5.30 -8.99 -5.16
C ILE A 81 4.47 -7.90 -5.86
N PHE A 82 4.20 -6.77 -5.20
CA PHE A 82 3.10 -5.88 -5.57
C PHE A 82 3.46 -4.89 -6.68
N PHE A 83 4.64 -4.30 -6.58
CA PHE A 83 5.13 -3.33 -7.56
C PHE A 83 5.94 -3.97 -8.69
N LEU A 84 6.03 -5.30 -8.73
CA LEU A 84 6.84 -6.02 -9.70
C LEU A 84 6.35 -5.67 -11.11
N GLN A 85 7.26 -5.15 -11.96
CA GLN A 85 6.99 -4.67 -13.32
C GLN A 85 6.02 -3.49 -13.44
N SER A 86 5.46 -2.98 -12.33
CA SER A 86 4.63 -1.78 -12.36
C SER A 86 5.49 -0.54 -12.63
N LYS A 87 5.05 0.26 -13.61
CA LYS A 87 5.60 1.60 -13.88
C LYS A 87 4.96 2.70 -13.03
N VAL A 88 3.96 2.36 -12.22
CA VAL A 88 3.26 3.30 -11.35
C VAL A 88 4.03 3.50 -10.06
N THR A 89 4.33 4.74 -9.69
CA THR A 89 5.11 5.08 -8.49
C THR A 89 4.34 4.73 -7.24
N ARG A 90 5.07 4.56 -6.13
CA ARG A 90 4.48 4.39 -4.81
C ARG A 90 3.48 5.51 -4.50
N GLN A 91 3.87 6.75 -4.76
CA GLN A 91 3.01 7.91 -4.52
C GLN A 91 1.70 7.86 -5.31
N GLN A 92 1.74 7.51 -6.60
CA GLN A 92 0.54 7.40 -7.43
C GLN A 92 -0.45 6.36 -6.89
N ILE A 93 0.06 5.22 -6.39
CA ILE A 93 -0.78 4.16 -5.81
C ILE A 93 -1.36 4.59 -4.47
N LEU A 94 -0.55 5.23 -3.63
CA LEU A 94 -1.02 5.76 -2.37
C LEU A 94 -2.10 6.83 -2.57
N ASP A 95 -1.89 7.79 -3.49
CA ASP A 95 -2.87 8.81 -3.82
C ASP A 95 -4.17 8.17 -4.33
N LEU A 96 -4.08 7.18 -5.21
CA LEU A 96 -5.25 6.44 -5.70
C LEU A 96 -6.00 5.76 -4.55
N MET A 97 -5.29 5.13 -3.61
CA MET A 97 -5.90 4.49 -2.45
C MET A 97 -6.63 5.51 -1.58
N PHE A 98 -5.98 6.64 -1.27
CA PHE A 98 -6.56 7.71 -0.47
C PHE A 98 -7.83 8.28 -1.12
N TYR A 99 -7.77 8.68 -2.39
CA TYR A 99 -8.94 9.23 -3.07
C TYR A 99 -10.07 8.21 -3.22
N TRP A 100 -9.72 6.92 -3.38
CA TRP A 100 -10.72 5.86 -3.41
C TRP A 100 -11.46 5.72 -2.07
N SER A 101 -10.79 5.80 -0.90
CA SER A 101 -11.52 5.75 0.39
C SER A 101 -12.37 6.99 0.63
N GLN A 102 -11.96 8.15 0.11
CA GLN A 102 -12.77 9.37 0.15
C GLN A 102 -13.97 9.36 -0.80
N SER A 103 -14.22 8.25 -1.52
CA SER A 103 -15.23 8.19 -2.60
C SER A 103 -15.00 9.24 -3.70
N LEU A 104 -13.74 9.68 -3.88
CA LEU A 104 -13.27 10.59 -4.92
C LEU A 104 -12.59 9.79 -6.04
N ASP A 105 -13.26 8.74 -6.50
CA ASP A 105 -12.67 7.76 -7.43
C ASP A 105 -13.11 7.97 -8.88
N SER A 106 -13.80 9.08 -9.22
CA SER A 106 -14.20 9.32 -10.60
C SER A 106 -12.97 9.36 -11.53
N HIS A 107 -13.11 8.84 -12.76
CA HIS A 107 -11.97 8.69 -13.66
C HIS A 107 -11.27 10.03 -13.94
N GLU A 108 -12.06 11.08 -14.20
CA GLU A 108 -11.58 12.44 -14.42
C GLU A 108 -10.83 12.99 -13.19
N TYR A 109 -11.37 12.77 -11.99
CA TYR A 109 -10.73 13.21 -10.76
C TYR A 109 -9.37 12.53 -10.56
N LEU A 110 -9.32 11.20 -10.68
CA LEU A 110 -8.08 10.44 -10.52
C LEU A 110 -7.04 10.78 -11.59
N TYR A 111 -7.47 11.03 -12.83
CA TYR A 111 -6.57 11.46 -13.90
C TYR A 111 -5.92 12.82 -13.58
N GLY A 112 -6.70 13.78 -13.08
CA GLY A 112 -6.20 15.10 -12.68
C GLY A 112 -5.30 15.09 -11.43
N HIS A 113 -5.59 14.23 -10.46
CA HIS A 113 -4.96 14.30 -9.13
C HIS A 113 -3.84 13.27 -8.91
N CYS A 114 -3.98 12.05 -9.42
CA CYS A 114 -3.01 10.98 -9.18
C CYS A 114 -1.86 10.96 -10.21
N ARG A 115 -1.82 11.91 -11.17
CA ARG A 115 -0.71 12.08 -12.13
C ARG A 115 -0.36 10.82 -12.91
N PHE A 116 -1.33 9.96 -13.22
CA PHE A 116 -1.11 8.79 -14.06
C PHE A 116 -0.80 9.22 -15.50
N THR A 117 0.06 8.47 -16.18
CA THR A 117 0.48 8.78 -17.56
C THR A 117 -0.46 8.24 -18.62
N SER A 118 -1.41 7.36 -18.26
CA SER A 118 -2.39 6.81 -19.20
C SER A 118 -3.68 6.42 -18.49
N GLU A 119 -4.81 6.62 -19.17
CA GLU A 119 -6.15 6.25 -18.70
C GLU A 119 -6.27 4.75 -18.44
N SER A 120 -5.68 3.92 -19.32
CA SER A 120 -5.69 2.45 -19.15
C SER A 120 -5.00 2.01 -17.86
N THR A 121 -3.96 2.74 -17.43
CA THR A 121 -3.31 2.47 -16.15
C THR A 121 -4.25 2.80 -14.99
N ILE A 122 -5.00 3.89 -15.06
CA ILE A 122 -6.00 4.23 -14.03
C ILE A 122 -7.04 3.13 -13.93
N VAL A 123 -7.62 2.68 -15.04
CA VAL A 123 -8.64 1.62 -15.04
C VAL A 123 -8.11 0.34 -14.38
N ASN A 124 -6.90 -0.10 -14.76
CA ASN A 124 -6.29 -1.30 -14.18
C ASN A 124 -6.04 -1.15 -12.67
N TRP A 125 -5.54 0.00 -12.24
CA TRP A 125 -5.25 0.22 -10.83
C TRP A 125 -6.52 0.41 -10.00
N LYS A 126 -7.54 1.08 -10.54
CA LYS A 126 -8.86 1.18 -9.92
C LYS A 126 -9.48 -0.19 -9.65
N SER A 127 -9.32 -1.16 -10.55
CA SER A 127 -9.85 -2.51 -10.33
C SER A 127 -9.10 -3.28 -9.24
N ILE A 128 -7.83 -2.95 -9.00
CA ILE A 128 -6.98 -3.61 -7.98
C ILE A 128 -7.16 -2.94 -6.61
N THR A 129 -7.43 -1.63 -6.54
CA THR A 129 -7.54 -0.88 -5.29
C THR A 129 -8.46 -1.53 -4.23
N PRO A 130 -9.68 -2.00 -4.56
CA PRO A 130 -10.53 -2.68 -3.59
C PRO A 130 -9.88 -3.94 -2.98
N GLU A 131 -9.14 -4.71 -3.77
CA GLU A 131 -8.44 -5.90 -3.28
C GLU A 131 -7.36 -5.54 -2.26
N ILE A 132 -6.65 -4.42 -2.48
CA ILE A 132 -5.66 -3.91 -1.52
C ILE A 132 -6.34 -3.57 -0.19
N TYR A 133 -7.48 -2.87 -0.25
CA TYR A 133 -8.28 -2.51 0.93
C TYR A 133 -8.82 -3.75 1.67
N ILE A 134 -9.25 -4.77 0.94
CA ILE A 134 -9.71 -6.03 1.56
C ILE A 134 -8.53 -6.73 2.23
N LEU A 135 -7.37 -6.79 1.58
CA LEU A 135 -6.17 -7.41 2.17
C LEU A 135 -5.66 -6.64 3.39
N SER A 136 -5.71 -5.30 3.37
CA SER A 136 -5.37 -4.49 4.53
C SER A 136 -6.38 -4.72 5.65
N PHE A 137 -7.68 -4.73 5.34
CA PHE A 137 -8.73 -5.05 6.30
C PHE A 137 -8.52 -6.41 6.96
N LEU A 138 -8.24 -7.46 6.19
CA LEU A 138 -7.98 -8.79 6.76
C LEU A 138 -6.76 -8.78 7.69
N ARG A 139 -5.72 -8.00 7.37
CA ARG A 139 -4.50 -7.88 8.19
C ARG A 139 -4.70 -7.05 9.46
N PHE A 140 -5.48 -5.98 9.40
CA PHE A 140 -5.79 -5.12 10.55
C PHE A 140 -7.09 -5.46 11.22
N SER A 141 -7.76 -6.54 10.79
CA SER A 141 -9.02 -6.98 11.37
C SER A 141 -8.83 -7.08 12.87
N CYS A 142 -9.38 -6.08 13.56
CA CYS A 142 -9.33 -5.96 14.99
C CYS A 142 -9.95 -7.25 15.52
N THR A 143 -9.35 -7.82 16.57
CA THR A 143 -9.94 -8.97 17.25
C THR A 143 -11.35 -8.59 17.68
N ILE A 144 -12.36 -9.01 16.91
CA ILE A 144 -13.76 -8.66 17.15
C ILE A 144 -14.21 -9.29 18.48
N ALA A 145 -13.56 -10.39 18.86
CA ALA A 145 -13.72 -11.04 20.16
C ALA A 145 -12.63 -10.59 21.15
N ARG A 146 -13.02 -9.88 22.21
CA ARG A 146 -12.23 -9.87 23.44
C ARG A 146 -12.36 -11.23 24.14
N PRO A 147 -11.40 -11.65 24.99
CA PRO A 147 -11.68 -12.71 25.96
C PRO A 147 -12.97 -12.32 26.70
N ASP A 148 -13.94 -13.23 26.72
CA ASP A 148 -15.27 -13.09 27.34
C ASP A 148 -16.35 -12.36 26.51
N HIS A 149 -16.15 -12.10 25.21
CA HIS A 149 -17.21 -11.61 24.31
C HIS A 149 -17.55 -12.63 23.22
N VAL A 150 -18.83 -13.04 23.18
CA VAL A 150 -19.41 -13.78 22.05
C VAL A 150 -19.86 -12.75 21.02
N VAL A 151 -19.29 -12.82 19.82
CA VAL A 151 -19.73 -12.01 18.67
C VAL A 151 -20.67 -12.88 17.85
N GLU A 152 -21.93 -12.46 17.75
CA GLU A 152 -22.91 -13.07 16.84
C GLU A 152 -22.79 -12.39 15.48
N ILE A 153 -22.57 -13.18 14.43
CA ILE A 153 -22.56 -12.69 13.05
C ILE A 153 -23.95 -12.92 12.49
N ASP A 154 -24.67 -11.83 12.23
CA ASP A 154 -25.98 -11.89 11.58
C ASP A 154 -25.82 -12.07 10.07
N GLU A 155 -26.11 -13.27 9.57
CA GLU A 155 -26.05 -13.62 8.14
C GLU A 155 -27.37 -13.29 7.40
N SER A 156 -28.33 -12.61 8.02
CA SER A 156 -29.65 -12.34 7.44
C SER A 156 -29.62 -11.50 6.16
N ASP A 157 -28.56 -10.72 5.92
CA ASP A 157 -28.37 -9.97 4.68
C ASP A 157 -27.71 -10.77 3.54
N TRP A 158 -27.14 -11.95 3.81
CA TRP A 158 -26.54 -12.83 2.79
C TRP A 158 -27.48 -13.90 2.25
N THR A 159 -28.71 -13.99 2.79
CA THR A 159 -29.69 -15.02 2.42
C THR A 159 -30.81 -14.52 1.50
N LYS A 160 -30.82 -13.24 1.09
CA LYS A 160 -31.78 -12.73 0.10
C LYS A 160 -31.34 -13.18 -1.31
N ARG A 161 -31.82 -14.36 -1.72
CA ARG A 161 -31.82 -14.86 -3.11
C ARG A 161 -32.97 -14.30 -3.91
#